data_AF-V4BCH5-F1
#
_entry.id   AF-V4BCH5-F1
#
_cell.length_a   1.000
_cell.length_b   1.000
_cell.length_c   1.000
_cell.angle_alpha   90.00
_cell.angle_beta   90.00
_cell.angle_gamma   90.00
#
_symmetry.space_group_name_H-M   'P 1'
#
loop_
_entity.id
_entity.type
_entity.pdbx_description
1 polymer ?
#
loop_
_entity_poly.entity_id
_entity_poly.type
_entity_poly.pdbx_seq_one_letter_code
_entity_poly.pdbx_strand_id
1 'polypeptide(L)'
;RTITPKQMMMVRYVFNKCSAPIFVKLLASELKSVASYDEIDILKLPIDISDGMDVLLTKLEEKHGKTFVGKCLGSIAASKSGLSDCEINDILSLEESVLNEIYTEYQPPLRRVTPAHWLYLKESLEGFICSFDSDGVQVNMLKHDGLIQIITDRYLRRDKSKTLLHSVLADYFLGTWSDGPKP
;
A
#
# COMPACT_ATOMS: atom_id res chain seq x y z
N ARG A 1 0.14 26.02 -9.53
CA ARG A 1 -1.20 25.39 -9.55
C ARG A 1 -2.07 26.13 -8.54
N THR A 2 -3.25 26.59 -8.93
CA THR A 2 -4.19 27.33 -8.05
C THR A 2 -5.54 26.63 -8.07
N ILE A 3 -6.09 26.37 -6.88
CA ILE A 3 -7.43 25.80 -6.72
C ILE A 3 -8.44 26.91 -7.01
N THR A 4 -9.44 26.64 -7.85
CA THR A 4 -10.47 27.63 -8.17
C THR A 4 -11.42 27.85 -6.98
N PRO A 5 -12.11 29.00 -6.89
CA PRO A 5 -13.05 29.26 -5.79
C PRO A 5 -14.15 28.20 -5.66
N LYS A 6 -14.63 27.66 -6.79
CA LYS A 6 -15.62 26.55 -6.83
C LYS A 6 -15.05 25.28 -6.20
N GLN A 7 -13.85 24.88 -6.62
CA GLN A 7 -13.17 23.70 -6.06
C GLN A 7 -12.89 23.87 -4.55
N MET A 8 -12.51 25.07 -4.11
CA MET A 8 -12.30 25.37 -2.69
C MET A 8 -13.59 25.25 -1.86
N MET A 9 -14.75 25.62 -2.40
CA MET A 9 -16.03 25.42 -1.71
C MET A 9 -16.34 23.93 -1.50
N MET A 10 -16.05 23.09 -2.50
CA MET A 10 -16.26 21.63 -2.39
C MET A 10 -15.33 21.01 -1.34
N VAL A 11 -14.06 21.40 -1.36
CA VAL A 11 -13.07 20.96 -0.36
C VAL A 11 -13.52 21.33 1.06
N ARG A 12 -14.06 22.54 1.25
CA ARG A 12 -14.63 22.96 2.55
C ARG A 12 -15.85 22.13 2.96
N TYR A 13 -16.72 21.78 2.02
CA TYR A 13 -17.87 20.92 2.31
C TYR A 13 -17.43 19.54 2.83
N VAL A 14 -16.45 18.94 2.18
CA VAL A 14 -15.88 17.64 2.57
C VAL A 14 -15.16 17.73 3.92
N PHE A 15 -14.41 18.82 4.17
CA PHE A 15 -13.78 19.06 5.48
C PHE A 15 -14.78 19.20 6.63
N ASN A 16 -15.96 19.78 6.38
CA ASN A 16 -17.01 19.84 7.39
C ASN A 16 -17.60 18.46 7.73
N LYS A 17 -17.43 17.45 6.86
CA LYS A 17 -17.87 16.08 7.10
C LYS A 17 -16.83 15.25 7.85
N CYS A 18 -15.56 15.37 7.48
CA CYS A 18 -14.46 14.72 8.18
C CYS A 18 -13.27 15.68 8.30
N SER A 19 -12.82 15.93 9.53
CA SER A 19 -11.70 16.82 9.86
C SER A 19 -10.49 16.08 10.41
N ALA A 20 -10.47 14.74 10.30
CA ALA A 20 -9.37 13.92 10.80
C ALA A 20 -8.06 14.27 10.06
N PRO A 21 -6.91 14.40 10.75
CA PRO A 21 -5.64 14.76 10.13
C PRO A 21 -5.21 13.84 8.96
N ILE A 22 -5.50 12.54 9.06
CA ILE A 22 -5.21 11.58 7.99
C ILE A 22 -6.05 11.84 6.74
N PHE A 23 -7.32 12.20 6.92
CA PHE A 23 -8.23 12.53 5.83
C PHE A 23 -7.82 13.82 5.13
N VAL A 24 -7.37 14.83 5.89
CA VAL A 24 -6.77 16.06 5.33
C VAL A 24 -5.58 15.72 4.44
N LYS A 25 -4.72 14.79 4.88
CA LYS A 25 -3.54 14.37 4.10
C LYS A 25 -3.94 13.61 2.83
N LEU A 26 -4.93 12.72 2.91
CA LEU A 26 -5.51 12.01 1.76
C LEU A 26 -6.10 12.99 0.74
N LEU A 27 -6.95 13.91 1.17
CA LEU A 27 -7.51 14.95 0.30
C LEU A 27 -6.42 15.81 -0.31
N ALA A 28 -5.38 16.18 0.45
CA ALA A 28 -4.27 16.96 -0.08
C ALA A 28 -3.48 16.19 -1.16
N SER A 29 -3.24 14.89 -0.99
CA SER A 29 -2.62 14.07 -2.04
C SER A 29 -3.50 13.97 -3.29
N GLU A 30 -4.81 13.87 -3.12
CA GLU A 30 -5.77 13.84 -4.22
C GLU A 30 -5.79 15.17 -4.98
N LEU A 31 -5.93 16.28 -4.27
CA LEU A 31 -5.95 17.62 -4.86
C LEU A 31 -4.63 18.01 -5.55
N LYS A 32 -3.49 17.42 -5.18
CA LYS A 32 -2.23 17.61 -5.92
C LYS A 32 -2.31 17.10 -7.36
N SER A 33 -3.11 16.06 -7.61
CA SER A 33 -3.29 15.46 -8.94
C SER A 33 -4.27 16.24 -9.82
N VAL A 34 -5.11 17.09 -9.22
CA VAL A 34 -6.16 17.83 -9.91
C VAL A 34 -5.63 19.14 -10.52
N ALA A 35 -5.89 19.34 -11.80
CA ALA A 35 -5.60 20.59 -12.50
C ALA A 35 -6.73 21.61 -12.35
N SER A 36 -6.41 22.90 -12.58
CA SER A 36 -7.39 23.98 -12.49
C SER A 36 -8.49 23.92 -13.56
N TYR A 37 -8.25 23.19 -14.64
CA TYR A 37 -9.20 22.96 -15.73
C TYR A 37 -9.97 21.64 -15.61
N ASP A 38 -9.65 20.81 -14.60
CA ASP A 38 -10.43 19.60 -14.33
C ASP A 38 -11.75 19.99 -13.66
N GLU A 39 -12.85 19.51 -14.23
CA GLU A 39 -14.16 19.58 -13.59
C GLU A 39 -14.16 18.61 -12.39
N ILE A 40 -13.90 19.16 -11.20
CA ILE A 40 -14.07 18.40 -9.95
C ILE A 40 -15.56 18.27 -9.71
N ASP A 41 -16.06 17.04 -9.78
CA ASP A 41 -17.38 16.70 -9.27
C ASP A 41 -17.26 16.34 -7.79
N ILE A 42 -18.14 16.89 -6.96
CA ILE A 42 -18.26 16.60 -5.52
C ILE A 42 -18.48 15.11 -5.31
N LEU A 43 -19.16 14.44 -6.24
CA LEU A 43 -19.42 13.00 -6.21
C LEU A 43 -18.16 12.14 -6.39
N LYS A 44 -17.06 12.71 -6.87
CA LYS A 44 -15.78 12.01 -7.05
C LYS A 44 -14.78 12.28 -5.92
N LEU A 45 -15.08 13.22 -5.03
CA LEU A 45 -14.22 13.50 -3.88
C LEU A 45 -14.59 12.56 -2.74
N PRO A 46 -13.58 11.99 -2.05
CA PRO A 46 -13.85 11.10 -0.94
C PRO A 46 -14.51 11.86 0.20
N ILE A 47 -15.59 11.31 0.76
CA ILE A 47 -16.38 11.96 1.80
C ILE A 47 -15.95 11.50 3.20
N ASP A 48 -15.32 10.32 3.29
CA ASP A 48 -14.78 9.74 4.50
C ASP A 48 -13.38 9.13 4.29
N ILE A 49 -12.78 8.64 5.38
CA ILE A 49 -11.45 8.02 5.35
C ILE A 49 -11.44 6.74 4.53
N SER A 50 -12.51 5.94 4.59
CA SER A 50 -12.57 4.65 3.88
C SER A 50 -12.57 4.87 2.37
N ASP A 51 -13.42 5.77 1.90
CA ASP A 51 -13.54 6.17 0.50
C ASP A 51 -12.23 6.80 0.00
N GLY A 52 -11.62 7.69 0.79
CA GLY A 52 -10.33 8.29 0.46
C GLY A 52 -9.20 7.27 0.35
N MET A 53 -9.18 6.29 1.25
CA MET A 53 -8.23 5.19 1.20
C MET A 53 -8.50 4.27 0.01
N ASP A 54 -9.77 4.00 -0.32
CA ASP A 54 -10.11 3.17 -1.46
C ASP A 54 -9.71 3.79 -2.79
N VAL A 55 -9.87 5.11 -2.94
CA VAL A 55 -9.37 5.87 -4.10
C VAL A 55 -7.85 5.79 -4.17
N LEU A 56 -7.14 6.03 -3.05
CA LEU A 56 -5.68 5.96 -2.99
C LEU A 56 -5.17 4.56 -3.38
N LEU A 57 -5.71 3.51 -2.76
CA LEU A 57 -5.32 2.13 -3.03
C LEU A 57 -5.61 1.74 -4.48
N THR A 58 -6.74 2.17 -5.05
CA THR A 58 -7.07 1.90 -6.47
C THR A 58 -6.03 2.54 -7.41
N LYS A 59 -5.63 3.79 -7.16
CA LYS A 59 -4.57 4.43 -7.95
C LYS A 59 -3.23 3.73 -7.83
N LEU A 60 -2.89 3.22 -6.64
CA LEU A 60 -1.66 2.46 -6.43
C LEU A 60 -1.71 1.12 -7.18
N GLU A 61 -2.84 0.43 -7.14
CA GLU A 61 -3.06 -0.82 -7.88
C GLU A 61 -2.96 -0.60 -9.39
N GLU A 62 -3.51 0.51 -9.92
CA GLU A 62 -3.39 0.87 -11.34
C GLU A 62 -1.95 1.17 -11.76
N LYS A 63 -1.17 1.82 -10.88
CA LYS A 63 0.20 2.24 -11.18
C LYS A 63 1.23 1.11 -11.04
N HIS A 64 1.11 0.30 -9.99
CA HIS A 64 2.14 -0.68 -9.61
C HIS A 64 1.70 -2.13 -9.78
N GLY A 65 0.43 -2.37 -10.10
CA GLY A 65 -0.15 -3.70 -10.16
C GLY A 65 -0.91 -4.08 -8.89
N LYS A 66 -2.04 -4.75 -9.06
CA LYS A 66 -2.96 -5.07 -7.97
C LYS A 66 -2.41 -6.16 -7.06
N THR A 67 -1.74 -7.17 -7.63
CA THR A 67 -1.23 -8.30 -6.85
C THR A 67 -0.02 -7.87 -6.04
N PHE A 68 0.89 -7.11 -6.66
CA PHE A 68 2.04 -6.51 -5.99
C PHE A 68 1.64 -5.64 -4.80
N VAL A 69 0.76 -4.66 -5.01
CA VAL A 69 0.29 -3.76 -3.94
C VAL A 69 -0.43 -4.54 -2.83
N GLY A 70 -1.33 -5.45 -3.20
CA GLY A 70 -2.11 -6.22 -2.23
C GLY A 70 -1.27 -7.16 -1.38
N LYS A 71 -0.28 -7.84 -1.98
CA LYS A 71 0.64 -8.71 -1.23
C LYS A 71 1.58 -7.90 -0.35
N CYS A 72 2.09 -6.77 -0.83
CA CYS A 72 2.98 -5.92 -0.06
C CYS A 72 2.27 -5.34 1.18
N LEU A 73 1.15 -4.65 0.97
CA LEU A 73 0.37 -4.05 2.06
C LEU A 73 -0.24 -5.11 2.97
N GLY A 74 -0.68 -6.25 2.41
CA GLY A 74 -1.16 -7.39 3.18
C GLY A 74 -0.09 -7.96 4.11
N SER A 75 1.16 -8.10 3.64
CA SER A 75 2.28 -8.57 4.46
C SER A 75 2.60 -7.60 5.60
N ILE A 76 2.63 -6.30 5.33
CA ILE A 76 2.85 -5.28 6.37
C ILE A 76 1.71 -5.31 7.39
N ALA A 77 0.45 -5.37 6.94
CA ALA A 77 -0.72 -5.42 7.83
C ALA A 77 -0.81 -6.69 8.67
N ALA A 78 -0.33 -7.82 8.14
CA ALA A 78 -0.29 -9.09 8.87
C ALA A 78 0.91 -9.21 9.82
N SER A 79 1.95 -8.39 9.62
CA SER A 79 3.11 -8.35 10.50
C SER A 79 2.79 -7.68 11.84
N LYS A 80 3.33 -8.21 12.93
CA LYS A 80 3.09 -7.66 14.28
C LYS A 80 4.05 -6.50 14.61
N SER A 81 5.32 -6.66 14.28
CA SER A 81 6.40 -5.70 14.56
C SER A 81 6.76 -4.83 13.36
N GLY A 82 6.08 -4.98 12.23
CA GLY A 82 6.53 -4.42 10.96
C GLY A 82 7.50 -5.33 10.22
N LEU A 83 7.90 -4.88 9.03
CA LEU A 83 8.84 -5.58 8.16
C LEU A 83 9.89 -4.60 7.62
N SER A 84 11.16 -4.98 7.66
CA SER A 84 12.25 -4.24 7.05
C SER A 84 12.15 -4.23 5.52
N ASP A 85 12.87 -3.30 4.89
CA ASP A 85 12.88 -3.20 3.42
C ASP A 85 13.40 -4.48 2.76
N CYS A 86 14.35 -5.18 3.38
CA CYS A 86 14.86 -6.45 2.90
C CYS A 86 13.80 -7.57 3.02
N GLU A 87 13.16 -7.68 4.19
CA GLU A 87 12.14 -8.70 4.44
C GLU A 87 10.96 -8.55 3.49
N ILE A 88 10.48 -7.32 3.27
CA ILE A 88 9.40 -7.05 2.31
C ILE A 88 9.81 -7.53 0.90
N ASN A 89 11.01 -7.18 0.44
CA ASN A 89 11.47 -7.61 -0.88
C ASN A 89 11.62 -9.13 -0.99
N ASP A 90 12.14 -9.79 0.04
CA ASP A 90 12.30 -11.24 0.04
C ASP A 90 10.96 -11.96 0.06
N ILE A 91 10.03 -11.55 0.92
CA ILE A 91 8.66 -12.10 1.00
C ILE A 91 7.95 -11.95 -0.35
N LEU A 92 8.02 -10.76 -0.97
CA LEU A 92 7.42 -10.54 -2.29
C LEU A 92 8.11 -11.36 -3.39
N SER A 93 9.40 -11.66 -3.23
CA SER A 93 10.16 -12.51 -4.15
C SER A 93 9.85 -14.00 -4.02
N LEU A 94 9.10 -14.42 -3.00
CA LEU A 94 8.58 -15.79 -2.86
C LEU A 94 7.22 -15.95 -3.58
N GLU A 95 6.52 -14.85 -3.84
CA GLU A 95 5.19 -14.87 -4.44
C GLU A 95 5.26 -14.92 -5.97
N GLU A 96 5.02 -16.10 -6.56
CA GLU A 96 5.05 -16.25 -8.02
C GLU A 96 4.04 -15.35 -8.74
N SER A 97 2.87 -15.12 -8.12
CA SER A 97 1.86 -14.21 -8.67
C SER A 97 2.36 -12.76 -8.81
N VAL A 98 3.20 -12.31 -7.87
CA VAL A 98 3.84 -10.99 -7.90
C VAL A 98 4.93 -10.97 -8.97
N LEU A 99 5.76 -12.02 -9.04
CA LEU A 99 6.82 -12.12 -10.04
C LEU A 99 6.26 -12.12 -11.47
N ASN A 100 5.14 -12.80 -11.71
CA ASN A 100 4.49 -12.83 -13.02
C ASN A 100 3.87 -11.48 -13.41
N GLU A 101 3.45 -10.67 -12.43
CA GLU A 101 2.96 -9.30 -12.68
C GLU A 101 4.11 -8.33 -13.01
N ILE A 102 5.28 -8.52 -12.41
CA ILE A 102 6.47 -7.68 -12.66
C ILE A 102 7.18 -8.08 -13.97
N TYR A 103 7.30 -9.38 -14.22
CA TYR A 103 8.06 -9.94 -15.35
C TYR A 103 7.11 -10.44 -16.45
N THR A 104 6.49 -9.50 -17.17
CA THR A 104 5.56 -9.81 -18.28
C THR A 104 6.28 -10.15 -19.58
N GLU A 105 7.36 -9.43 -19.91
CA GLU A 105 8.04 -9.53 -21.22
C GLU A 105 9.33 -10.35 -21.18
N TYR A 106 10.04 -10.32 -20.05
CA TYR A 106 11.33 -11.00 -19.88
C TYR A 106 11.41 -11.70 -18.53
N GLN A 107 11.78 -12.98 -18.56
CA GLN A 107 11.98 -13.78 -17.35
C GLN A 107 13.47 -13.93 -17.08
N PRO A 108 14.02 -13.26 -16.06
CA PRO A 108 15.43 -13.44 -15.69
C PRO A 108 15.66 -14.85 -15.15
N PRO A 109 16.88 -15.41 -15.30
CA PRO A 109 17.23 -16.73 -14.76
C PRO A 109 17.07 -16.80 -13.23
N LEU A 110 17.17 -15.67 -12.54
CA LEU A 110 16.87 -15.52 -11.11
C LEU A 110 15.72 -14.52 -10.96
N ARG A 111 14.51 -15.04 -10.67
CA ARG A 111 13.32 -14.21 -10.43
C ARG A 111 13.29 -13.71 -8.98
N ARG A 112 13.45 -12.39 -8.80
CA ARG A 112 13.31 -11.68 -7.52
C ARG A 112 12.75 -10.29 -7.76
N VAL A 113 11.93 -9.80 -6.86
CA VAL A 113 11.51 -8.39 -6.86
C VAL A 113 12.74 -7.53 -6.62
N THR A 114 13.01 -6.57 -7.50
CA THR A 114 14.14 -5.65 -7.30
C THR A 114 13.77 -4.63 -6.21
N PRO A 115 14.73 -4.21 -5.35
CA PRO A 115 14.46 -3.25 -4.28
C PRO A 115 13.82 -1.94 -4.75
N ALA A 116 14.06 -1.56 -6.01
CA ALA A 116 13.46 -0.38 -6.63
C ALA A 116 11.93 -0.45 -6.72
N HIS A 117 11.34 -1.63 -7.00
CA HIS A 117 9.88 -1.76 -7.06
C HIS A 117 9.23 -1.44 -5.72
N TRP A 118 9.80 -1.98 -4.63
CA TRP A 118 9.35 -1.65 -3.28
C TRP A 118 9.56 -0.16 -2.98
N LEU A 119 10.72 0.39 -3.29
CA LEU A 119 11.03 1.80 -3.04
C LEU A 119 9.99 2.73 -3.69
N TYR A 120 9.63 2.51 -4.96
CA TYR A 120 8.65 3.33 -5.66
C TYR A 120 7.23 3.20 -5.09
N LEU A 121 6.85 2.02 -4.59
CA LEU A 121 5.60 1.85 -3.88
C LEU A 121 5.62 2.56 -2.52
N LYS A 122 6.71 2.43 -1.77
CA LYS A 122 6.93 3.09 -0.48
C LYS A 122 6.87 4.61 -0.60
N GLU A 123 7.48 5.20 -1.63
CA GLU A 123 7.37 6.63 -1.95
C GLU A 123 5.92 7.04 -2.27
N SER A 124 5.18 6.19 -2.97
CA SER A 124 3.77 6.46 -3.29
C SER A 124 2.86 6.35 -2.05
N LEU A 125 3.33 5.69 -0.98
CA LEU A 125 2.66 5.51 0.32
C LEU A 125 3.16 6.50 1.38
N GLU A 126 3.87 7.55 0.98
CA GLU A 126 4.45 8.53 1.90
C GLU A 126 3.42 9.08 2.89
N GLY A 127 3.66 8.84 4.17
CA GLY A 127 2.78 9.31 5.25
C GLY A 127 1.68 8.37 5.70
N PHE A 128 1.48 7.26 4.99
CA PHE A 128 0.63 6.14 5.42
C PHE A 128 1.46 5.05 6.10
N ILE A 129 2.73 4.92 5.70
CA ILE A 129 3.73 4.07 6.33
C ILE A 129 4.65 4.92 7.21
N CYS A 130 5.10 4.35 8.31
CA CYS A 130 6.17 4.88 9.14
C CYS A 130 7.25 3.83 9.39
N SER A 131 8.48 4.31 9.55
CA SER A 131 9.64 3.49 9.90
C SER A 131 9.90 3.57 11.40
N PHE A 132 10.20 2.44 12.03
CA PHE A 132 10.60 2.35 13.42
C PHE A 132 11.88 1.51 13.54
N ASP A 133 12.69 1.78 14.55
CA ASP A 133 13.79 0.89 14.92
C ASP A 133 13.24 -0.24 15.81
N SER A 134 13.44 -1.48 15.38
CA SER A 134 13.16 -2.69 16.14
C SER A 134 14.40 -3.57 16.14
N ASP A 135 14.93 -3.89 17.32
CA ASP A 135 16.11 -4.76 17.48
C ASP A 135 17.34 -4.36 16.62
N GLY A 136 17.52 -3.04 16.39
CA GLY A 136 18.62 -2.50 15.59
C GLY A 136 18.39 -2.53 14.08
N VAL A 137 17.19 -2.87 13.62
CA VAL A 137 16.77 -2.86 12.21
C VAL A 137 15.59 -1.91 12.01
N GLN A 138 15.62 -1.15 10.91
CA GLN A 138 14.48 -0.32 10.53
C GLN A 138 13.38 -1.17 9.90
N VAL A 139 12.20 -1.13 10.51
CA VAL A 139 10.99 -1.83 10.08
C VAL A 139 9.92 -0.84 9.66
N ASN A 140 9.12 -1.23 8.67
CA ASN A 140 8.02 -0.44 8.14
C ASN A 140 6.70 -0.95 8.72
N MET A 141 5.85 -0.02 9.18
CA MET A 141 4.52 -0.29 9.71
C MET A 141 3.49 0.69 9.15
N LEU A 142 2.23 0.28 9.14
CA LEU A 142 1.12 1.18 8.84
C LEU A 142 0.89 2.12 10.03
N LYS A 143 0.75 3.41 9.74
CA LYS A 143 0.76 4.46 10.76
C LYS A 143 -0.47 4.47 11.68
N HIS A 144 -1.59 3.92 11.22
CA HIS A 144 -2.87 4.00 11.92
C HIS A 144 -3.62 2.68 11.82
N ASP A 145 -4.24 2.25 12.92
CA ASP A 145 -5.01 0.98 12.97
C ASP A 145 -6.17 0.94 11.99
N GLY A 146 -6.80 2.10 11.72
CA GLY A 146 -7.84 2.20 10.69
C GLY A 146 -7.33 1.84 9.29
N LEU A 147 -6.07 2.13 8.97
CA LEU A 147 -5.44 1.72 7.70
C LEU A 147 -5.24 0.21 7.67
N ILE A 148 -4.80 -0.37 8.78
CA ILE A 148 -4.63 -1.82 8.91
C ILE A 148 -5.95 -2.52 8.66
N GLN A 149 -7.05 -2.00 9.24
CA GLN A 149 -8.38 -2.55 9.03
C GLN A 149 -8.82 -2.46 7.57
N ILE A 150 -8.71 -1.29 6.94
CA ILE A 150 -9.10 -1.10 5.53
C ILE A 150 -8.28 -2.03 4.60
N ILE A 151 -6.97 -2.12 4.82
CA ILE A 151 -6.07 -3.00 4.04
C ILE A 151 -6.43 -4.48 4.26
N THR A 152 -6.73 -4.86 5.51
CA THR A 152 -7.15 -6.22 5.86
C THR A 152 -8.49 -6.55 5.19
N ASP A 153 -9.44 -5.63 5.20
CA ASP A 153 -10.76 -5.81 4.58
C ASP A 153 -10.70 -5.82 3.04
N ARG A 154 -9.72 -5.15 2.44
CA ARG A 154 -9.53 -5.14 0.99
C ARG A 154 -8.77 -6.38 0.48
N TYR A 155 -7.66 -6.74 1.12
CA TYR A 155 -6.74 -7.77 0.61
C TYR A 155 -6.79 -9.10 1.37
N LEU A 156 -7.17 -9.08 2.65
CA LEU A 156 -7.14 -10.25 3.54
C LEU A 156 -8.54 -10.71 3.99
N ARG A 157 -9.61 -10.19 3.38
CA ARG A 157 -11.01 -10.52 3.74
C ARG A 157 -11.33 -12.01 3.69
N ARG A 158 -10.69 -12.73 2.76
CA ARG A 158 -10.86 -14.18 2.66
C ARG A 158 -9.93 -14.84 3.67
N ASP A 159 -10.52 -15.65 4.54
CA ASP A 159 -9.78 -16.34 5.61
C ASP A 159 -8.62 -17.20 5.07
N LYS A 160 -8.82 -17.80 3.89
CA LYS A 160 -7.75 -18.51 3.16
C LYS A 160 -6.58 -17.61 2.79
N SER A 161 -6.83 -16.39 2.31
CA SER A 161 -5.77 -15.44 1.93
C SER A 161 -4.97 -14.99 3.14
N LYS A 162 -5.67 -14.72 4.26
CA LYS A 162 -5.04 -14.35 5.52
C LYS A 162 -4.18 -15.48 6.09
N THR A 163 -4.73 -16.70 6.11
CA THR A 163 -4.01 -17.89 6.60
C THR A 163 -2.78 -18.19 5.75
N LEU A 164 -2.91 -18.14 4.42
CA LEU A 164 -1.80 -18.36 3.50
C LEU A 164 -0.69 -17.32 3.71
N LEU A 165 -1.06 -16.05 3.84
CA LEU A 165 -0.07 -14.99 4.04
C LEU A 165 0.64 -15.12 5.39
N HIS A 166 -0.07 -15.47 6.47
CA HIS A 166 0.57 -15.77 7.76
C HIS A 166 1.47 -17.00 7.70
N SER A 167 1.12 -18.03 6.91
CA SER A 167 1.99 -19.19 6.68
C SER A 167 3.28 -18.77 5.99
N VAL A 168 3.19 -17.99 4.90
CA VAL A 168 4.36 -17.49 4.17
C VAL A 168 5.28 -16.66 5.08
N LEU A 169 4.70 -15.78 5.90
CA LEU A 169 5.48 -15.02 6.88
C LEU A 169 6.15 -15.95 7.90
N ALA A 170 5.43 -16.93 8.44
CA ALA A 170 5.97 -17.87 9.41
C ALA A 170 7.13 -18.68 8.81
N ASP A 171 6.95 -19.24 7.62
CA ASP A 171 7.97 -20.01 6.91
C ASP A 171 9.19 -19.15 6.57
N TYR A 172 8.99 -17.88 6.22
CA TYR A 172 10.09 -16.93 5.97
C TYR A 172 10.92 -16.71 7.25
N PHE A 173 10.27 -16.41 8.38
CA PHE A 173 10.97 -16.17 9.65
C PHE A 173 11.56 -17.45 10.27
N LEU A 174 11.04 -18.62 9.93
CA LEU A 174 11.63 -19.91 10.31
C LEU A 174 12.82 -20.30 9.42
N GLY A 175 13.09 -19.55 8.34
CA GLY A 175 14.17 -19.84 7.41
C GLY A 175 13.92 -21.08 6.54
N THR A 176 12.66 -21.46 6.31
CA THR A 176 12.31 -22.67 5.54
C THR A 176 12.95 -22.70 4.14
N TRP A 177 13.24 -21.53 3.57
CA TRP A 177 13.84 -21.39 2.23
C TRP A 177 15.26 -20.78 2.24
N SER A 178 15.97 -20.78 3.38
CA SER A 178 17.36 -20.30 3.42
C SER A 178 18.31 -21.19 2.63
N ASP A 179 18.09 -22.51 2.67
CA ASP A 179 18.96 -23.54 2.09
C ASP A 179 18.27 -24.41 1.02
N GLY A 180 17.03 -24.06 0.64
CA GLY A 180 16.18 -24.85 -0.24
C GLY A 180 15.61 -24.07 -1.44
N PRO A 181 15.03 -24.77 -2.43
CA PRO A 181 14.32 -24.10 -3.52
C PRO A 181 13.13 -23.30 -2.98
N LYS A 182 12.84 -22.16 -3.61
CA LYS A 182 11.65 -21.35 -3.35
C LYS A 182 10.37 -22.21 -3.49
N PRO A 183 9.30 -21.87 -2.73
CA PRO A 183 8.04 -22.61 -2.78
C PRO A 183 7.37 -22.52 -4.16
#